data_AF-A0A355S5K3-F1
#
_entry.id   AF-A0A355S5K3-F1
#
_cell.length_a   1.000
_cell.length_b   1.000
_cell.length_c   1.000
_cell.angle_alpha   90.00
_cell.angle_beta   90.00
_cell.angle_gamma   90.00
#
_symmetry.space_group_name_H-M   'P 1'
#
loop_
_entity.id
_entity.type
_entity.pdbx_description
1 polymer ?
#
loop_
_entity_poly.entity_id
_entity_poly.type
_entity_poly.pdbx_seq_one_letter_code
_entity_poly.pdbx_strand_id
1 'polypeptide(L)' 'EGGQLTEQVRRHPYSVVLLDEIEKAHPDVFNILLQILEDGR' A
#
# COMPACT_ATOMS: atom_id res chain seq x y z
N GLU A 1 15.76 -0.77 -3.81
CA GLU A 1 15.42 0.52 -3.17
C GLU A 1 13.96 0.43 -2.75
N GLY A 2 13.64 0.70 -1.49
CA GLY A 2 12.26 0.59 -1.04
C GLY A 2 11.39 1.63 -1.75
N GLY A 3 10.17 1.24 -2.09
CA GLY A 3 9.21 2.12 -2.75
C GLY A 3 8.79 3.27 -1.83
N GLN A 4 8.23 4.32 -2.43
CA GLN A 4 7.79 5.51 -1.71
C GLN A 4 6.82 5.19 -0.55
N LEU A 5 5.97 4.17 -0.72
CA LEU A 5 5.04 3.72 0.33
C LEU A 5 5.73 2.85 1.39
N THR A 6 6.51 1.85 0.98
CA THR A 6 7.07 0.85 1.89
C THR A 6 8.13 1.44 2.82
N GLU A 7 8.94 2.39 2.35
CA GLU A 7 9.89 3.10 3.22
C GLU A 7 9.20 4.02 4.23
N GLN A 8 8.09 4.66 3.84
CA GLN A 8 7.36 5.53 4.76
C GLN A 8 6.65 4.76 5.86
N VAL A 9 5.98 3.65 5.52
CA VAL A 9 5.33 2.77 6.52
C VAL A 9 6.38 2.13 7.43
N ARG A 10 7.54 1.71 6.90
CA ARG A 10 8.62 1.14 7.72
C ARG A 10 9.19 2.14 8.74
N ARG A 11 9.27 3.42 8.40
CA ARG A 11 9.73 4.48 9.31
C ARG A 11 8.65 4.91 10.31
N HIS A 12 7.36 4.83 9.93
CA HIS A 12 6.21 5.18 10.76
C HIS A 12 5.15 4.06 10.72
N PRO A 13 5.34 2.99 11.52
CA PRO A 13 4.54 1.77 11.43
C PRO A 13 3.06 1.97 11.83
N TYR A 14 2.77 2.95 12.68
CA TYR A 14 1.40 3.33 13.02
C TYR A 14 1.01 4.57 12.24
N SER A 15 0.57 4.35 11.01
CA SER A 15 0.14 5.41 10.09
C SER A 15 -1.13 5.01 9.37
N VAL A 16 -1.91 6.00 8.93
CA VAL A 16 -3.08 5.79 8.07
C VAL A 16 -2.63 6.02 6.64
N VAL A 17 -2.81 5.02 5.78
CA VAL A 17 -2.55 5.13 4.34
C VAL A 17 -3.83 5.50 3.64
N LEU A 18 -3.87 6.69 3.04
CA LEU A 18 -4.96 7.13 2.18
C LEU A 18 -4.65 6.73 0.73
N LEU A 19 -5.61 6.07 0.10
CA LEU A 19 -5.57 5.77 -1.33
C LEU A 19 -6.59 6.69 -2.02
N ASP A 20 -6.10 7.59 -2.87
CA ASP A 20 -6.95 8.49 -3.65
C ASP A 20 -7.22 7.89 -5.04
N GLU A 21 -8.42 8.13 -5.58
CA GLU A 21 -8.90 7.64 -6.88
C GLU A 21 -8.59 6.15 -7.19
N ILE A 22 -8.74 5.27 -6.19
CA ILE A 22 -8.34 3.86 -6.31
C ILE A 22 -9.06 3.14 -7.46
N GLU A 23 -10.25 3.60 -7.85
CA GLU A 23 -11.02 3.07 -8.99
C GLU A 23 -10.35 3.27 -10.35
N LYS A 24 -9.39 4.19 -10.47
CA LYS A 24 -8.61 4.43 -11.70
C LYS A 24 -7.30 3.63 -11.73
N ALA A 25 -6.91 3.00 -10.63
CA ALA A 25 -5.68 2.25 -10.55
C ALA A 25 -5.72 1.00 -11.45
N HIS A 26 -4.55 0.56 -11.93
CA HIS A 26 -4.45 -0.68 -12.69
C HIS A 26 -4.90 -1.87 -11.81
N PRO A 27 -5.61 -2.87 -12.35
CA PRO A 27 -6.08 -4.02 -11.59
C PRO A 27 -4.99 -4.75 -10.78
N ASP A 28 -3.74 -4.74 -11.24
CA ASP A 28 -2.62 -5.34 -10.51
C ASP A 28 -2.29 -4.62 -9.19
N VAL A 29 -2.60 -3.33 -9.08
CA VAL A 29 -2.45 -2.57 -7.83
C VAL A 29 -3.45 -3.06 -6.79
N PHE A 30 -4.67 -3.39 -7.22
CA PHE A 30 -5.67 -3.99 -6.32
C PHE A 30 -5.21 -5.34 -5.78
N ASN A 31 -4.61 -6.20 -6.62
CA ASN A 31 -4.12 -7.51 -6.17
C ASN A 31 -3.03 -7.38 -5.10
N ILE A 32 -2.13 -6.40 -5.24
CA ILE A 32 -1.09 -6.11 -4.24
C ILE A 32 -1.71 -5.56 -2.94
N LEU A 33 -2.68 -4.65 -3.03
CA LEU A 33 -3.38 -4.12 -1.87
C LEU A 33 -4.15 -5.19 -1.10
N LEU A 34 -4.81 -6.11 -1.81
CA LEU A 34 -5.47 -7.27 -1.20
C LEU A 34 -4.46 -8.14 -0.45
N GLN A 35 -3.29 -8.39 -1.05
CA GLN A 35 -2.22 -9.14 -0.38
C GLN A 35 -1.73 -8.42 0.88
N ILE A 36 -1.60 -7.09 0.90
CA ILE A 36 -1.19 -6.33 2.10
C ILE A 36 -2.26 -6.40 3.20
N LEU A 37 -3.55 -6.36 2.83
CA LEU A 37 -4.65 -6.47 3.79
C LEU A 37 -4.76 -7.87 4.41
N GLU A 38 -4.33 -8.91 3.70
CA GLU A 38 -4.31 -10.29 4.18
C GLU A 38 -3.04 -10.63 4.96
N ASP A 39 -1.86 -10.36 4.40
CA ASP A 39 -0.57 -10.77 4.96
C ASP A 39 0.02 -9.79 5.97
N GLY A 40 -0.37 -8.50 5.92
CA GLY A 40 0.14 -7.44 6.81
C GLY A 40 1.66 -7.20 6.73
N ARG A 41 2.31 -7.58 5.61
CA ARG A 41 3.77 -7.51 5.40
C ARG A 41 4.18 -6.55 4.31
#